data_AF-A0A4R4E8N9-F1
#
_entry.id   AF-A0A4R4E8N9-F1
#
_cell.length_a   1.000
_cell.length_b   1.000
_cell.length_c   1.000
_cell.angle_alpha   90.00
_cell.angle_beta   90.00
_cell.angle_gamma   90.00
#
_symmetry.space_group_name_H-M   'P 1'
#
loop_
_entity.id
_entity.type
_entity.pdbx_description
1 polymer ?
#
loop_
_entity_poly.entity_id
_entity_poly.type
_entity_poly.pdbx_seq_one_letter_code
_entity_poly.pdbx_strand_id
1 'polypeptide(L)'
;MMICVCSNGMQLTREQIDAINSIVEKVKGYFNELAEAITNVFRVLRDRIYWSKIRPLLHIKPKSKRQRKKQQRKIERILVSQVLDRRKKINMIKQRISYAE
;
A
#
# COMPACT_ATOMS: atom_id res chain seq x y z
N MET A 1 8.71 -37.46 29.29
CA MET A 1 8.80 -36.01 28.99
C MET A 1 10.01 -35.81 28.08
N MET A 2 9.81 -35.50 26.79
CA MET A 2 10.91 -35.37 25.82
C MET A 2 11.34 -33.90 25.77
N ILE A 3 12.57 -33.62 26.18
CA ILE A 3 13.17 -32.28 26.20
C ILE A 3 14.07 -32.16 24.97
N CYS A 4 13.85 -31.15 24.16
CA CYS A 4 14.73 -30.80 23.04
C CYS A 4 15.71 -29.72 23.51
N VAL A 5 17.01 -29.98 23.37
CA VAL A 5 18.08 -29.07 23.78
C VAL A 5 18.61 -28.34 22.56
N CYS A 6 18.51 -27.01 22.55
CA CYS A 6 19.12 -26.18 21.51
C CYS A 6 20.61 -25.94 21.84
N SER A 7 21.43 -25.62 20.82
CA SER A 7 22.90 -25.52 20.89
C SER A 7 23.46 -24.58 21.97
N ASN A 8 22.62 -23.73 22.57
CA ASN A 8 22.98 -22.78 23.63
C ASN A 8 22.53 -23.23 25.03
N GLY A 9 22.16 -24.51 25.22
CA GLY A 9 21.75 -25.06 26.52
C GLY A 9 20.30 -24.78 26.92
N MET A 10 19.52 -24.15 26.04
CA MET A 10 18.11 -23.88 26.28
C MET A 10 17.30 -25.16 26.07
N GLN A 11 16.55 -25.56 27.10
CA GLN A 11 15.72 -26.76 27.10
C GLN A 11 14.26 -26.37 26.86
N LEU A 12 13.71 -26.78 25.71
CA LEU A 12 12.30 -26.58 25.40
C LEU A 12 11.59 -27.93 25.36
N THR A 13 10.35 -27.96 25.87
CA THR A 13 9.47 -29.11 25.66
C THR A 13 8.92 -29.10 24.24
N ARG A 14 8.50 -30.26 23.72
CA ARG A 14 7.88 -30.36 22.40
C ARG A 14 6.66 -29.44 22.25
N GLU A 15 5.84 -29.34 23.31
CA GLU A 15 4.68 -28.43 23.35
C GLU A 15 5.07 -26.96 23.21
N GLN A 16 6.18 -26.55 23.83
CA GLN A 16 6.71 -25.19 23.70
C GLN A 16 7.21 -24.93 22.27
N ILE A 17 7.85 -25.92 21.62
CA ILE A 17 8.29 -25.83 20.22
C ILE A 17 7.08 -25.69 19.29
N ASP A 18 6.04 -26.50 19.50
CA ASP A 18 4.82 -26.45 18.70
C ASP A 18 4.08 -25.11 18.86
N ALA A 19 4.05 -24.57 20.09
CA ALA A 19 3.51 -23.24 20.37
C ALA A 19 4.31 -22.13 19.65
N ILE A 20 5.65 -22.19 19.69
CA ILE A 20 6.51 -21.24 18.98
C ILE A 20 6.28 -21.33 17.46
N ASN A 21 6.22 -22.53 16.90
CA ASN A 21 5.98 -22.74 15.47
C ASN A 21 4.61 -22.18 15.05
N SER A 22 3.57 -22.40 15.85
CA SER A 22 2.24 -21.83 15.61
C SER A 22 2.25 -20.30 15.61
N ILE A 23 2.99 -19.68 16.55
CA ILE A 23 3.16 -18.22 16.58
C ILE A 23 3.90 -17.73 15.34
N VAL A 24 5.00 -18.39 14.96
CA VAL A 24 5.79 -18.03 13.78
C VAL A 24 4.95 -18.09 12.50
N GLU A 25 4.14 -19.14 12.31
CA GLU A 25 3.26 -19.26 11.15
C GLU A 25 2.18 -18.17 11.11
N LYS A 26 1.58 -17.83 12.27
CA LYS A 26 0.64 -16.70 12.35
C LYS A 26 1.29 -15.37 11.97
N VAL A 27 2.51 -15.12 12.47
CA VAL A 27 3.27 -13.91 12.16
C VAL A 27 3.58 -13.84 10.66
N LYS A 28 4.01 -14.95 10.04
CA LYS A 28 4.20 -15.02 8.58
C LYS A 28 2.91 -14.71 7.81
N GLY A 29 1.78 -15.26 8.27
CA GLY A 29 0.46 -14.95 7.72
C GLY A 29 0.16 -13.45 7.71
N TYR A 30 0.34 -12.78 8.86
CA TYR A 30 0.13 -11.34 8.95
C TYR A 30 1.06 -10.52 8.05
N PHE A 31 2.33 -10.92 7.92
CA PHE A 31 3.25 -10.25 6.99
C PHE A 31 2.81 -10.39 5.53
N ASN A 32 2.32 -11.57 5.13
CA ASN A 32 1.81 -11.80 3.79
C ASN A 32 0.56 -10.96 3.51
N GLU A 33 -0.40 -10.95 4.42
CA GLU A 33 -1.61 -10.12 4.30
C GLU A 33 -1.27 -8.63 4.20
N LEU A 34 -0.32 -8.15 5.02
CA LEU A 34 0.15 -6.78 4.97
C LEU A 34 0.82 -6.46 3.62
N ALA A 35 1.68 -7.34 3.13
CA ALA A 35 2.36 -7.17 1.85
C ALA A 35 1.35 -7.11 0.69
N GLU A 36 0.32 -7.96 0.73
CA GLU A 36 -0.75 -7.96 -0.27
C GLU A 36 -1.59 -6.67 -0.20
N ALA A 37 -1.95 -6.22 1.00
CA ALA A 37 -2.68 -4.97 1.19
C ALA A 37 -1.89 -3.77 0.64
N ILE A 38 -0.59 -3.68 0.94
CA ILE A 38 0.30 -2.64 0.43
C ILE A 38 0.37 -2.70 -1.11
N THR A 39 0.55 -3.89 -1.68
CA THR A 39 0.61 -4.10 -3.12
C THR A 39 -0.68 -3.65 -3.80
N ASN A 40 -1.83 -3.97 -3.22
CA ASN A 40 -3.14 -3.55 -3.70
C ASN A 40 -3.30 -2.02 -3.68
N VAL A 41 -2.85 -1.35 -2.62
CA VAL A 41 -2.86 0.13 -2.55
C VAL A 41 -2.02 0.72 -3.68
N PHE A 42 -0.80 0.23 -3.90
CA PHE A 42 0.06 0.70 -4.99
C PHE A 42 -0.54 0.43 -6.37
N ARG A 43 -1.19 -0.73 -6.57
CA ARG A 43 -1.90 -1.04 -7.81
C ARG A 43 -3.02 -0.04 -8.08
N VAL A 44 -3.86 0.24 -7.08
CA VAL A 44 -4.94 1.23 -7.20
C VAL A 44 -4.39 2.62 -7.50
N LEU A 45 -3.30 3.03 -6.87
CA LEU A 45 -2.65 4.32 -7.15
C LEU A 45 -2.11 4.36 -8.58
N ARG A 46 -1.43 3.30 -9.05
CA ARG A 46 -0.93 3.20 -10.41
C ARG A 46 -2.05 3.36 -11.43
N ASP A 47 -3.18 2.70 -11.22
CA ASP A 47 -4.30 2.69 -12.17
C ASP A 47 -5.08 4.02 -12.16
N ARG A 48 -4.98 4.82 -11.09
CA ARG A 48 -5.60 6.14 -10.99
C ARG A 48 -4.71 7.28 -11.45
N ILE A 49 -3.39 7.14 -11.31
CA ILE A 49 -2.44 8.21 -11.61
C ILE A 49 -2.05 8.19 -13.09
N TYR A 50 -2.43 9.25 -13.80
CA TYR A 50 -1.99 9.50 -15.17
C TYR A 50 -0.59 10.11 -15.16
N TRP A 51 0.43 9.25 -15.13
CA TRP A 51 1.84 9.66 -15.12
C TRP A 51 2.23 10.56 -16.29
N SER A 52 1.53 10.50 -17.43
CA SER A 52 1.72 11.42 -18.56
C SER A 52 1.55 12.89 -18.18
N LYS A 53 0.70 13.21 -17.20
CA LYS A 53 0.48 14.59 -16.71
C LYS A 53 1.51 15.03 -15.67
N ILE A 54 2.17 14.07 -15.00
CA ILE A 54 3.13 14.33 -13.92
C ILE A 54 4.56 14.30 -14.42
N ARG A 55 4.90 13.37 -15.32
CA ARG A 55 6.25 13.16 -15.86
C ARG A 55 6.89 14.46 -16.37
N PRO A 56 6.22 15.34 -17.14
CA PRO A 56 6.81 16.60 -17.57
C PRO A 56 7.17 17.52 -16.40
N LEU A 57 6.36 17.50 -15.32
CA LEU A 57 6.58 18.32 -14.14
C LEU A 57 7.72 17.80 -13.26
N LEU A 58 8.11 16.52 -13.36
CA LEU A 58 9.25 15.97 -12.61
C LEU A 58 10.60 16.35 -13.21
N HIS A 59 10.64 16.60 -14.52
CA HIS A 59 11.89 16.92 -15.24
C HIS A 59 12.22 18.42 -15.21
N ILE A 60 11.27 19.27 -14.80
CA ILE A 60 11.53 20.70 -14.60
C ILE A 60 12.48 20.86 -13.41
N LYS A 61 13.62 21.52 -13.63
CA LYS A 61 14.58 21.90 -12.57
C LYS A 61 14.38 23.37 -12.18
N PRO A 62 13.59 23.66 -11.13
CA PRO A 62 13.31 25.02 -10.69
C PRO A 62 14.55 25.67 -10.06
N LYS A 63 14.86 26.89 -10.49
CA LYS A 63 16.06 27.62 -10.07
C LYS A 63 15.90 28.30 -8.70
N SER A 64 14.67 28.62 -8.28
CA SER A 64 14.40 29.28 -6.99
C SER A 64 13.53 28.47 -6.03
N LYS A 65 13.65 28.75 -4.73
CA LYS A 65 12.81 28.15 -3.67
C LYS A 65 11.31 28.38 -3.91
N ARG A 66 10.94 29.57 -4.38
CA ARG A 66 9.54 29.90 -4.74
C ARG A 66 9.04 29.05 -5.91
N GLN A 67 9.87 28.82 -6.93
CA GLN A 67 9.54 27.94 -8.06
C GLN A 67 9.38 26.48 -7.62
N ARG A 68 10.29 25.96 -6.77
CA ARG A 68 10.19 24.61 -6.18
C ARG A 68 8.85 24.42 -5.47
N LYS A 69 8.47 25.35 -4.61
CA LYS A 69 7.21 25.29 -3.85
C LYS A 69 5.99 25.36 -4.79
N LYS A 70 6.04 26.20 -5.83
CA LYS A 70 4.95 26.30 -6.83
C LYS A 70 4.80 25.01 -7.65
N GLN A 71 5.91 24.39 -8.05
CA GLN A 71 5.94 23.14 -8.80
C GLN A 71 5.45 21.96 -7.95
N GLN A 72 5.93 21.86 -6.70
CA GLN A 72 5.46 20.85 -5.75
C GLN A 72 3.93 20.94 -5.56
N ARG A 73 3.40 22.14 -5.26
CA ARG A 73 1.94 22.34 -5.14
C ARG A 73 1.17 21.97 -6.40
N LYS A 74 1.76 22.20 -7.59
CA LYS A 74 1.13 21.83 -8.87
C LYS A 74 1.05 20.31 -9.01
N ILE A 75 2.12 19.59 -8.67
CA ILE A 75 2.16 18.12 -8.68
C ILE A 75 1.15 17.56 -7.66
N GLU A 76 1.16 18.08 -6.43
CA GLU A 76 0.23 17.67 -5.37
C GLU A 76 -1.23 17.84 -5.79
N ARG A 77 -1.60 18.99 -6.38
CA ARG A 77 -2.96 19.23 -6.88
C ARG A 77 -3.39 18.21 -7.94
N ILE A 78 -2.48 17.85 -8.85
CA ILE A 78 -2.76 16.87 -9.90
C ILE A 78 -2.91 15.46 -9.30
N LEU A 79 -2.05 15.08 -8.36
CA LEU A 79 -2.14 13.78 -7.68
C LEU A 79 -3.44 13.67 -6.88
N VAL A 80 -3.75 14.69 -6.07
CA VAL A 80 -4.97 14.72 -5.26
C VAL A 80 -6.21 14.67 -6.15
N SER A 81 -6.24 15.43 -7.25
CA SER A 81 -7.39 15.40 -8.16
C SER A 81 -7.57 14.04 -8.83
N GLN A 82 -6.49 13.33 -9.17
CA GLN A 82 -6.56 12.00 -9.80
C GLN A 82 -6.92 10.89 -8.81
N VAL A 83 -6.39 10.94 -7.58
CA VAL A 83 -6.60 9.91 -6.56
C VAL A 83 -7.99 10.05 -5.91
N LEU A 84 -8.39 11.28 -5.60
CA LEU A 84 -9.66 11.59 -4.94
C LEU A 84 -10.80 11.88 -5.90
N ASP A 85 -10.63 11.72 -7.22
CA ASP A 85 -11.68 12.09 -8.19
C ASP A 85 -12.97 11.30 -7.94
N ARG A 86 -13.90 11.92 -7.21
CA ARG A 86 -15.21 11.33 -6.88
C ARG A 86 -16.11 11.22 -8.10
N ARG A 87 -15.77 11.88 -9.23
CA ARG A 87 -16.57 11.89 -10.46
C ARG A 87 -16.77 10.50 -11.06
N LYS A 88 -15.73 9.64 -11.08
CA LYS A 88 -15.88 8.24 -11.54
C LYS A 88 -16.85 7.45 -10.64
N LYS A 89 -16.78 7.66 -9.32
CA LYS A 89 -17.66 6.98 -8.36
C LYS A 89 -19.12 7.47 -8.51
N ILE A 90 -19.32 8.77 -8.69
CA ILE A 90 -20.65 9.37 -8.93
C ILE A 90 -21.24 8.90 -10.27
N ASN A 91 -20.45 8.85 -11.34
CA ASN A 91 -20.93 8.40 -12.64
C ASN A 91 -21.26 6.90 -12.66
N MET A 92 -20.47 6.07 -11.97
CA MET A 92 -20.81 4.65 -11.78
C MET A 92 -22.10 4.45 -10.98
N ILE A 93 -22.31 5.26 -9.93
CA ILE A 93 -23.56 5.22 -9.14
C ILE A 93 -24.74 5.65 -10.02
N LYS A 94 -24.61 6.73 -10.79
CA LYS A 94 -25.65 7.19 -11.73
C LYS A 94 -26.00 6.15 -12.78
N GLN A 95 -25.01 5.48 -13.36
CA GLN A 95 -25.26 4.39 -14.31
C GLN A 95 -26.00 3.22 -13.65
N ARG A 96 -25.61 2.79 -12.45
CA ARG A 96 -26.30 1.71 -11.73
C ARG A 96 -27.75 2.04 -11.38
N ILE A 97 -28.04 3.30 -11.06
CA ILE A 97 -29.40 3.75 -10.80
C ILE A 97 -30.22 3.72 -12.10
N SER A 98 -29.67 4.15 -13.25
CA SER A 98 -30.41 4.15 -14.52
C SER A 98 -30.64 2.77 -15.15
N TYR A 99 -30.01 1.71 -14.64
CA TYR A 99 -30.30 0.32 -15.05
C TYR A 99 -31.23 -0.40 -14.07
N ALA A 100 -31.60 0.25 -12.97
CA ALA A 100 -32.52 -0.27 -11.96
C ALA A 100 -33.93 0.31 -12.07
N GLU A 101 -34.13 1.29 -12.96
CA GLU A 101 -35.41 1.84 -13.44
C GLU A 101 -35.77 1.22 -14.80
#